data_AF-A0A918S1J2-F1
#
_entry.id   AF-A0A918S1J2-F1
#
_cell.length_a   1.000
_cell.length_b   1.000
_cell.length_c   1.000
_cell.angle_alpha   90.00
_cell.angle_beta   90.00
_cell.angle_gamma   90.00
#
_symmetry.space_group_name_H-M   'P 1'
#
loop_
_entity.id
_entity.type
_entity.pdbx_description
1 polymer ?
#
loop_
_entity_poly.entity_id
_entity_poly.type
_entity_poly.pdbx_seq_one_letter_code
_entity_poly.pdbx_strand_id
1 'polypeptide(L)'
;MSRHGDGETPVSGLVTMHAVRRYAERAMHISIHEDLSDQGALAAIADQGIDLNTIRERIRSKCAIPAQMGACAVHFDGVKAVIKDGSVVSIIFKRPPVMRPSLNEWSLPNF
;
A
#
# COMPACT_ATOMS: atom_id res chain seq x y z
N MET A 1 -43.72 9.35 2.46
CA MET A 1 -42.91 9.67 3.65
C MET A 1 -42.43 8.35 4.26
N SER A 2 -41.18 7.96 4.01
CA SER A 2 -40.47 6.92 4.76
C SER A 2 -39.00 7.36 4.87
N ARG A 3 -38.52 7.52 6.10
CA ARG A 3 -37.14 7.88 6.45
C ARG A 3 -36.38 6.60 6.83
N HIS A 4 -35.05 6.66 6.67
CA HIS A 4 -34.00 5.72 7.12
C HIS A 4 -33.70 4.52 6.20
N GLY A 5 -32.80 4.78 5.25
CA GLY A 5 -31.72 3.86 4.90
C GLY A 5 -30.41 4.61 5.14
N ASP A 6 -29.69 4.19 6.17
CA ASP A 6 -28.35 4.63 6.55
C ASP A 6 -27.44 4.98 5.37
N GLY A 7 -26.92 6.21 5.38
CA GLY A 7 -25.52 6.37 5.79
C GLY A 7 -24.41 5.75 4.94
N GLU A 8 -24.65 5.24 3.74
CA GLU A 8 -23.54 5.00 2.80
C GLU A 8 -23.17 6.34 2.16
N THR A 9 -22.49 7.19 2.94
CA THR A 9 -21.54 8.13 2.33
C THR A 9 -20.69 7.28 1.38
N PRO A 10 -20.67 7.56 0.07
CA PRO A 10 -19.71 6.91 -0.80
C PRO A 10 -18.37 7.16 -0.14
N VAL A 11 -17.69 6.11 0.31
CA VAL A 11 -16.35 6.23 0.90
C VAL A 11 -15.48 6.73 -0.24
N SER A 12 -15.41 8.04 -0.36
CA SER A 12 -14.88 8.73 -1.52
C SER A 12 -13.38 8.57 -1.46
N GLY A 13 -12.89 7.62 -2.24
CA GLY A 13 -11.48 7.39 -2.42
C GLY A 13 -11.22 6.24 -3.37
N LEU A 14 -10.85 6.53 -4.60
CA LEU A 14 -10.42 5.49 -5.54
C LEU A 14 -9.04 5.00 -5.11
N VAL A 15 -8.84 3.68 -5.06
CA VAL A 15 -7.53 3.07 -4.82
C VAL A 15 -7.07 2.48 -6.15
N THR A 16 -5.94 2.96 -6.66
CA THR A 16 -5.43 2.49 -7.95
C THR A 16 -4.94 1.05 -7.87
N MET A 17 -4.88 0.39 -9.02
CA MET A 17 -4.30 -0.96 -9.16
C MET A 17 -2.86 -1.00 -8.64
N HIS A 18 -2.09 0.04 -8.96
CA HIS A 18 -0.71 0.20 -8.49
C HIS A 18 -0.63 0.27 -6.96
N ALA A 19 -1.51 1.02 -6.31
CA ALA A 19 -1.55 1.11 -4.85
C ALA A 19 -1.90 -0.24 -4.20
N VAL A 20 -2.86 -0.98 -4.78
CA VAL A 20 -3.22 -2.33 -4.31
C VAL A 20 -2.04 -3.30 -4.46
N ARG A 21 -1.36 -3.31 -5.61
CA ARG A 21 -0.15 -4.12 -5.82
C ARG A 21 0.92 -3.80 -4.79
N ARG A 22 1.26 -2.53 -4.60
CA ARG A 22 2.27 -2.11 -3.62
C ARG A 22 1.91 -2.49 -2.19
N TYR A 23 0.62 -2.40 -1.83
CA TYR A 23 0.16 -2.86 -0.53
C TYR A 23 0.35 -4.37 -0.37
N ALA A 24 -0.08 -5.16 -1.35
CA ALA A 24 0.04 -6.60 -1.36
C ALA A 24 1.50 -7.06 -1.23
N GLU A 25 2.41 -6.49 -2.03
CA GLU A 25 3.84 -6.83 -2.00
C GLU A 25 4.49 -6.59 -0.63
N ARG A 26 4.08 -5.54 0.07
CA ARG A 26 4.84 -5.00 1.21
C ARG A 26 4.17 -5.14 2.57
N ALA A 27 2.85 -4.99 2.65
CA ALA A 27 2.11 -5.21 3.89
C ALA A 27 1.70 -6.67 4.07
N MET A 28 1.46 -7.38 2.97
CA MET A 28 1.06 -8.79 2.99
C MET A 28 2.22 -9.74 2.63
N HIS A 29 3.40 -9.19 2.30
CA HIS A 29 4.58 -9.96 1.90
C HIS A 29 4.34 -10.93 0.74
N ILE A 30 3.40 -10.59 -0.15
CA ILE A 30 3.08 -11.40 -1.32
C ILE A 30 4.17 -11.21 -2.37
N SER A 31 4.75 -12.31 -2.83
CA SER A 31 5.72 -12.26 -3.92
C SER A 31 4.99 -12.16 -5.25
N ILE A 32 5.15 -11.02 -5.93
CA ILE A 32 4.59 -10.76 -7.25
C ILE A 32 5.76 -10.58 -8.21
N HIS A 33 5.72 -11.26 -9.35
CA HIS A 33 6.76 -11.15 -10.36
C HIS A 33 6.84 -9.69 -10.87
N GLU A 34 8.03 -9.11 -10.90
CA GLU A 34 8.21 -7.68 -11.15
C GLU A 34 7.74 -7.26 -12.56
N ASP A 35 7.91 -8.14 -13.54
CA ASP A 35 7.52 -7.96 -14.94
C ASP A 35 6.00 -7.97 -15.19
N LEU A 36 5.18 -8.33 -14.18
CA LEU A 36 3.74 -8.28 -14.34
C LEU A 36 3.27 -6.83 -14.40
N SER A 37 2.34 -6.55 -15.32
CA SER A 37 1.54 -5.34 -15.30
C SER A 37 0.72 -5.27 -14.01
N ASP A 38 0.24 -4.09 -13.61
CA ASP A 38 -0.59 -3.98 -12.40
C ASP A 38 -1.84 -4.86 -12.47
N GLN A 39 -2.43 -5.01 -13.66
CA GLN A 39 -3.55 -5.92 -13.88
C GLN A 39 -3.15 -7.39 -13.72
N GLY A 40 -1.99 -7.80 -14.26
CA GLY A 40 -1.47 -9.17 -14.08
C GLY A 40 -1.11 -9.47 -12.62
N ALA A 41 -0.53 -8.50 -11.92
CA ALA A 41 -0.24 -8.59 -10.49
C ALA A 41 -1.52 -8.79 -9.66
N LEU A 42 -2.59 -8.06 -9.96
CA LEU A 42 -3.88 -8.21 -9.29
C LEU A 42 -4.52 -9.57 -9.53
N ALA A 43 -4.43 -10.08 -10.77
CA ALA A 43 -4.89 -11.43 -11.08
C ALA A 43 -4.11 -12.47 -10.29
N ALA A 44 -2.78 -12.35 -10.19
CA ALA A 44 -1.94 -13.24 -9.40
C ALA A 44 -2.22 -13.16 -7.88
N ILE A 45 -2.60 -11.99 -7.36
CA ILE A 45 -3.05 -11.84 -5.97
C ILE A 45 -4.40 -12.54 -5.77
N ALA A 46 -5.34 -12.35 -6.69
CA ALA A 46 -6.67 -12.97 -6.61
C ALA A 46 -6.59 -14.50 -6.73
N ASP A 47 -5.69 -15.02 -7.57
CA ASP A 47 -5.44 -16.46 -7.73
C ASP A 47 -4.91 -17.12 -6.45
N GLN A 48 -4.20 -16.36 -5.61
CA GLN A 48 -3.79 -16.78 -4.27
C GLN A 48 -4.94 -16.76 -3.23
N GLY A 49 -6.18 -16.52 -3.67
CA GLY A 49 -7.37 -16.47 -2.82
C GLY A 49 -7.52 -15.17 -2.04
N ILE A 50 -6.78 -14.12 -2.41
CA ILE A 50 -6.78 -12.85 -1.67
C ILE A 50 -7.80 -11.90 -2.30
N ASP A 51 -8.79 -11.51 -1.50
CA ASP A 51 -9.83 -10.60 -1.94
C ASP A 51 -9.30 -9.17 -2.11
N LEU A 52 -9.34 -8.69 -3.36
CA LEU A 52 -8.84 -7.36 -3.72
C LEU A 52 -9.68 -6.23 -3.11
N ASN A 53 -10.97 -6.47 -2.83
CA ASN A 53 -11.82 -5.48 -2.19
C ASN A 53 -11.42 -5.26 -0.74
N THR A 54 -11.13 -6.33 0.00
CA THR A 54 -10.59 -6.27 1.35
C THR A 54 -9.30 -5.45 1.42
N ILE A 55 -8.41 -5.58 0.42
CA ILE A 55 -7.20 -4.74 0.35
C ILE A 55 -7.56 -3.27 0.16
N ARG A 56 -8.47 -2.96 -0.78
CA ARG A 56 -8.91 -1.58 -1.04
C ARG A 56 -9.56 -0.95 0.18
N GLU A 57 -10.40 -1.67 0.89
CA GLU A 57 -11.06 -1.20 2.10
C GLU A 57 -10.06 -0.92 3.23
N ARG A 58 -9.07 -1.81 3.42
CA ARG A 58 -7.98 -1.56 4.38
C ARG A 58 -7.20 -0.30 4.04
N ILE A 59 -6.87 -0.10 2.75
CA ILE A 59 -6.17 1.11 2.30
C ILE A 59 -7.03 2.34 2.58
N ARG A 60 -8.32 2.32 2.24
CA ARG A 60 -9.25 3.44 2.48
C ARG A 60 -9.38 3.77 3.96
N SER A 61 -9.59 2.76 4.80
CA SER A 61 -9.74 2.91 6.25
C SER A 61 -8.51 3.56 6.89
N LYS A 62 -7.30 3.16 6.46
CA LYS A 62 -6.04 3.70 7.01
C LYS A 62 -5.63 5.05 6.44
N CYS A 63 -6.00 5.37 5.20
CA CYS A 63 -5.56 6.59 4.53
C CYS A 63 -6.42 7.83 4.86
N ALA A 64 -7.58 7.68 5.53
CA ALA A 64 -8.51 8.77 5.85
C ALA A 64 -8.63 9.77 4.68
N ILE A 65 -9.05 9.28 3.51
CA ILE A 65 -8.92 9.99 2.24
C ILE A 65 -9.75 11.28 2.27
N PRO A 66 -9.12 12.48 2.25
CA PRO A 66 -9.87 13.72 2.24
C PRO A 66 -10.51 13.90 0.85
N ALA A 67 -11.83 14.09 0.81
CA ALA A 67 -12.60 14.19 -0.43
C ALA A 67 -12.22 15.40 -1.32
N GLN A 68 -11.46 16.38 -0.79
CA GLN A 68 -11.12 17.63 -1.47
C GLN A 68 -9.73 18.17 -1.10
N MET A 69 -8.69 17.36 -1.20
CA MET A 69 -7.32 17.87 -1.23
C MET A 69 -6.60 17.45 -2.50
N GLY A 70 -5.67 18.29 -2.96
CA GLY A 70 -4.79 18.02 -4.10
C GLY A 70 -3.84 16.84 -3.82
N ALA A 71 -2.55 16.97 -4.15
CA ALA A 71 -1.58 15.93 -3.81
C ALA A 71 -1.23 15.99 -2.30
N CYS A 72 -1.54 14.93 -1.56
CA CYS A 72 -1.18 14.80 -0.14
C CYS A 72 -0.57 13.42 0.15
N ALA A 73 0.25 13.32 1.19
CA ALA A 73 0.81 12.07 1.66
C ALA A 73 0.35 11.75 3.07
N VAL A 74 -0.25 10.58 3.26
CA VAL A 74 -0.71 10.10 4.57
C VAL A 74 0.24 9.02 5.06
N HIS A 75 0.69 9.15 6.31
CA HIS A 75 1.59 8.21 6.94
C HIS A 75 0.83 7.37 7.98
N PHE A 76 0.92 6.05 7.89
CA PHE A 76 0.35 5.12 8.88
C PHE A 76 1.20 3.86 8.93
N ASP A 77 1.43 3.28 10.12
CA ASP A 77 2.16 2.01 10.29
C ASP A 77 3.51 1.91 9.53
N GLY A 78 4.28 3.02 9.43
CA GLY A 78 5.54 3.05 8.66
C GLY A 78 5.39 3.05 7.13
N VAL A 79 4.15 3.14 6.66
CA VAL A 79 3.72 3.27 5.27
C VAL A 79 3.41 4.73 4.96
N LYS A 80 3.75 5.16 3.74
CA LYS A 80 3.38 6.45 3.16
C LYS A 80 2.48 6.20 1.96
N ALA A 81 1.19 6.48 2.12
CA ALA A 81 0.23 6.51 1.02
C ALA A 81 0.29 7.86 0.31
N VAL A 82 0.34 7.82 -1.02
CA VAL A 82 0.29 9.01 -1.87
C VAL A 82 -1.12 9.16 -2.39
N ILE A 83 -1.77 10.26 -2.05
CA ILE A 83 -3.13 10.59 -2.42
C ILE A 83 -3.08 11.75 -3.42
N LYS A 84 -3.80 11.63 -4.52
CA LYS A 84 -3.95 12.69 -5.52
C LYS A 84 -5.40 12.71 -6.01
N ASP A 85 -6.02 13.88 -5.99
CA ASP A 85 -7.41 14.08 -6.44
C ASP A 85 -8.38 13.11 -5.73
N GLY A 86 -8.22 12.98 -4.41
CA GLY A 86 -8.99 12.03 -3.60
C GLY A 86 -8.72 10.55 -3.91
N SER A 87 -7.66 10.20 -4.64
CA SER A 87 -7.35 8.81 -5.00
C SER A 87 -5.99 8.36 -4.46
N VAL A 88 -5.91 7.17 -3.86
CA VAL A 88 -4.62 6.58 -3.45
C VAL A 88 -3.92 6.05 -4.69
N VAL A 89 -2.92 6.78 -5.16
CA VAL A 89 -2.20 6.48 -6.40
C VAL A 89 -1.02 5.55 -6.20
N SER A 90 -0.40 5.55 -5.01
CA SER A 90 0.71 4.67 -4.69
C SER A 90 0.89 4.52 -3.19
N ILE A 91 1.64 3.48 -2.80
CA ILE A 91 1.99 3.18 -1.42
C ILE A 91 3.49 2.91 -1.33
N ILE A 92 4.15 3.63 -0.43
CA ILE A 92 5.59 3.60 -0.23
C ILE A 92 5.86 3.09 1.17
N PHE A 93 6.60 1.99 1.30
CA PHE A 93 7.05 1.49 2.58
C PHE A 93 8.44 2.06 2.84
N LYS A 94 8.66 2.71 3.99
CA LYS A 94 10.04 3.01 4.40
C LYS A 94 10.79 1.68 4.45
N ARG A 95 11.83 1.51 3.63
CA ARG A 95 12.78 0.40 3.84
C ARG A 95 13.26 0.51 5.30
N PRO A 96 13.34 -0.60 6.06
CA PRO A 96 14.10 -0.56 7.31
C PRO A 96 15.50 -0.02 6.97
N PRO A 97 16.11 0.80 7.85
CA PRO A 97 17.47 1.23 7.64
C PRO A 97 18.30 -0.03 7.39
N VAL A 98 18.98 -0.08 6.24
CA VAL A 98 19.98 -1.11 5.99
C VAL A 98 21.01 -0.91 7.09
N MET A 99 20.99 -1.76 8.13
CA MET A 99 22.15 -1.93 8.99
C MET A 99 23.27 -2.33 8.06
N ARG A 100 24.12 -1.37 7.69
CA ARG A 100 25.41 -1.70 7.11
C ARG A 100 26.09 -2.57 8.16
N PRO A 101 26.51 -3.80 7.86
CA PRO A 101 27.45 -4.47 8.75
C PRO A 101 28.64 -3.51 8.90
N SER A 102 28.91 -3.08 10.13
CA SER A 102 30.11 -2.33 10.45
C SER A 102 31.29 -3.17 9.98
N LEU A 103 31.91 -2.74 8.89
CA LEU A 103 33.06 -3.39 8.27
C LEU A 103 34.29 -3.15 9.16
N ASN A 104 34.33 -3.77 10.35
CA ASN A 104 35.42 -3.57 11.30
C ASN A 104 35.85 -4.83 12.06
N GLU A 105 35.41 -6.03 11.63
CA GLU A 105 35.84 -7.30 12.23
C GLU A 105 36.73 -8.13 11.30
N TRP A 106 37.36 -7.50 10.29
CA TRP A 106 38.56 -8.06 9.68
C TRP A 106 39.78 -7.66 10.51
N SER A 107 39.78 -8.04 11.79
CA SER A 107 41.04 -8.26 12.50
C SER A 107 41.67 -9.50 11.89
N LEU A 108 42.46 -9.30 10.84
CA LEU A 108 43.42 -10.30 10.41
C LEU A 108 44.52 -10.37 11.48
N PRO A 109 44.72 -11.48 12.22
CA PRO A 109 46.01 -11.71 12.82
C PRO A 109 46.92 -12.21 11.70
N ASN A 110 47.90 -11.41 11.30
CA ASN A 110 49.22 -11.84 10.80
C ASN A 110 49.94 -10.62 10.21
N PHE A 111 50.89 -10.05 10.96
CA PHE A 111 52.32 -10.26 10.75
C PHE A 111 53.07 -9.76 11.99
#